data_AF-A0A821XBY1-F1
#
_entry.id   AF-A0A821XBY1-F1
#
_cell.length_a   1.000
_cell.length_b   1.000
_cell.length_c   1.000
_cell.angle_alpha   90.00
_cell.angle_beta   90.00
_cell.angle_gamma   90.00
#
_symmetry.space_group_name_H-M   'P 1'
#
loop_
_entity.id
_entity.type
_entity.pdbx_description
1 polymer ?
#
loop_
_entity_poly.entity_id
_entity_poly.type
_entity_poly.pdbx_seq_one_letter_code
_entity_poly.pdbx_strand_id
1 'polypeptide(L)' 'SDLLDRNQQFFTWVFSGRPHVFWLTGFFNPQGFLTAMRQEITRNHKGWSLDNVVLANDVLKM' A
#
# COMPACT_ATOMS: atom_id res chain seq x y z
N SER A 1 7.99 1.30 -20.38
CA SER A 1 8.33 2.69 -19.99
C SER A 1 7.61 2.97 -18.70
N ASP A 2 8.19 3.75 -17.78
CA ASP A 2 7.63 3.96 -16.44
C ASP A 2 6.12 4.26 -16.43
N LEU A 3 5.64 5.03 -17.41
CA LEU A 3 4.21 5.32 -17.55
C LEU A 3 3.36 4.07 -17.79
N LEU A 4 3.77 3.19 -18.72
CA LEU A 4 3.06 1.95 -19.04
C LEU A 4 3.06 1.01 -17.83
N ASP A 5 4.18 0.93 -17.10
CA ASP A 5 4.32 0.06 -15.93
C ASP A 5 3.45 0.54 -14.76
N ARG A 6 3.38 1.86 -14.52
CA ARG A 6 2.43 2.46 -13.56
C ARG A 6 0.98 2.19 -13.95
N ASN A 7 0.65 2.40 -15.22
CA ASN A 7 -0.70 2.15 -15.74
C ASN A 7 -1.08 0.68 -15.54
N GLN A 8 -0.17 -0.26 -15.82
CA GLN A 8 -0.42 -1.68 -15.63
C GLN A 8 -0.73 -2.03 -14.18
N GLN A 9 0.02 -1.49 -13.22
CA GLN A 9 -0.25 -1.70 -11.78
C GLN A 9 -1.65 -1.19 -11.40
N PHE A 10 -2.00 0.05 -11.78
CA PHE A 10 -3.30 0.64 -11.43
C PHE A 10 -4.46 -0.06 -12.13
N PHE A 11 -4.30 -0.38 -13.41
CA PHE A 11 -5.29 -1.12 -14.18
C PHE A 11 -5.57 -2.48 -13.54
N THR A 12 -4.52 -3.24 -13.23
CA THR A 12 -4.66 -4.55 -12.56
C THR A 12 -5.33 -4.39 -11.19
N TRP A 13 -4.94 -3.37 -10.40
CA TRP A 13 -5.55 -3.15 -9.09
C TRP A 13 -7.06 -2.85 -9.21
N VAL A 14 -7.44 -1.95 -10.12
CA VAL A 14 -8.84 -1.53 -10.29
C VAL A 14 -9.72 -2.64 -10.84
N PHE A 15 -9.24 -3.38 -11.85
CA PHE A 15 -10.08 -4.33 -12.59
C PHE A 15 -9.90 -5.80 -12.17
N SER A 16 -8.79 -6.14 -11.51
CA SER A 16 -8.49 -7.51 -11.05
C SER A 16 -8.36 -7.61 -9.53
N GLY A 17 -8.48 -6.49 -8.80
CA GLY A 17 -8.41 -6.45 -7.34
C GLY A 17 -7.01 -6.21 -6.79
N ARG A 18 -6.89 -6.20 -5.45
CA ARG A 18 -5.65 -5.84 -4.74
C ARG A 18 -4.49 -6.79 -5.11
N PRO A 19 -3.37 -6.31 -5.65
CA PRO A 19 -2.22 -7.15 -5.95
C PRO A 19 -1.53 -7.63 -4.65
N HIS A 20 -0.81 -8.74 -4.74
CA HIS A 20 0.01 -9.27 -3.63
C HIS A 20 1.25 -8.43 -3.34
N VAL A 21 1.77 -7.74 -4.36
CA VAL A 21 2.95 -6.89 -4.28
C VAL A 21 2.65 -5.54 -4.93
N PHE A 22 3.17 -4.48 -4.34
CA PHE A 22 3.05 -3.13 -4.87
C PHE A 22 4.41 -2.58 -5.24
N TRP A 23 4.53 -2.03 -6.44
CA TRP A 23 5.66 -1.21 -6.84
C TRP A 23 5.52 0.18 -6.22
N LEU A 24 6.12 0.38 -5.05
CA LEU A 24 5.93 1.58 -4.25
C LEU A 24 6.38 2.86 -4.97
N THR A 25 7.47 2.81 -5.74
CA THR A 25 7.95 3.96 -6.53
C THR A 25 7.11 4.22 -7.79
N GLY A 26 6.18 3.32 -8.12
CA GLY A 26 5.18 3.53 -9.17
C GLY A 26 4.01 4.43 -8.75
N PHE A 27 3.84 4.72 -7.46
CA PHE A 27 2.81 5.65 -6.99
C PHE A 27 3.22 7.11 -7.20
N PHE A 28 2.25 7.96 -7.55
CA PHE A 28 2.43 9.42 -7.55
C PHE A 28 2.67 9.97 -6.13
N ASN A 29 2.12 9.31 -5.10
CA ASN A 29 2.32 9.64 -3.69
C ASN A 29 2.45 8.35 -2.85
N PRO A 30 3.66 7.80 -2.67
CA PRO A 30 3.87 6.58 -1.88
C PRO A 30 3.55 6.76 -0.39
N GLN A 31 3.69 7.98 0.16
CA GLN A 31 3.36 8.25 1.56
C GLN A 31 1.85 8.18 1.84
N GLY A 32 1.04 8.62 0.87
CA GLY A 32 -0.41 8.47 0.92
C GLY A 32 -0.85 7.00 1.01
N PHE A 33 -0.15 6.10 0.29
CA PHE A 33 -0.39 4.66 0.38
C PHE A 33 -0.09 4.10 1.77
N LEU A 34 1.06 4.45 2.36
CA LEU A 34 1.42 4.03 3.72
C LEU A 34 0.44 4.55 4.78
N THR A 35 -0.09 5.76 4.58
CA THR A 35 -1.14 6.33 5.45
C THR A 35 -2.44 5.53 5.33
N ALA A 36 -2.88 5.23 4.10
CA ALA A 36 -4.06 4.42 3.86
C ALA A 36 -3.95 3.01 4.47
N MET A 37 -2.75 2.39 4.41
CA MET A 37 -2.48 1.12 5.11
C MET A 37 -2.68 1.22 6.62
N ARG A 38 -2.12 2.26 7.28
CA ARG A 38 -2.32 2.45 8.73
C ARG A 38 -3.79 2.61 9.09
N GLN A 39 -4.53 3.38 8.28
CA GLN A 39 -5.96 3.58 8.47
C GLN A 39 -6.76 2.29 8.25
N GLU A 40 -6.39 1.47 7.27
CA GLU A 40 -7.00 0.16 7.03
C GLU A 40 -6.85 -0.76 8.25
N ILE A 41 -5.65 -0.88 8.79
CA ILE A 41 -5.39 -1.67 10.00
C ILE A 41 -6.17 -1.13 11.20
N THR A 42 -6.18 0.19 11.38
CA THR A 42 -6.93 0.83 12.48
C THR A 42 -8.41 0.49 12.41
N ARG A 43 -9.03 0.57 11.22
CA ARG A 43 -10.46 0.24 11.04
C ARG A 43 -10.77 -1.23 11.32
N ASN A 44 -9.83 -2.12 11.03
CA ASN A 44 -10.02 -3.56 11.24
C ASN A 44 -9.86 -4.00 12.70
N HIS A 45 -9.37 -3.13 13.60
CA HIS A 45 -9.14 -3.43 15.01
C HIS A 45 -9.97 -2.50 15.92
N LYS A 46 -11.03 -3.05 16.52
CA LYS A 46 -11.93 -2.27 17.39
C LYS A 46 -11.17 -1.67 18.58
N GLY A 47 -11.32 -0.36 18.76
CA GLY A 47 -10.72 0.39 19.87
C GLY A 47 -9.28 0.85 19.64
N TRP A 48 -8.68 0.54 18.49
CA TRP A 48 -7.37 1.10 18.13
C TRP A 48 -7.51 2.54 17.65
N SER A 49 -6.63 3.42 18.12
CA SER A 49 -6.47 4.77 17.56
C SER A 49 -5.37 4.75 16.50
N LEU A 50 -5.47 5.66 15.51
CA LEU A 50 -4.47 5.76 14.45
C LEU A 50 -3.07 6.09 14.99
N ASP A 51 -3.01 6.88 16.06
CA ASP A 51 -1.76 7.30 16.71
C ASP A 51 -0.99 6.13 17.31
N ASN A 52 -1.70 5.06 17.71
CA ASN A 52 -1.09 3.85 18.28
C ASN A 52 -0.62 2.84 17.21
N VAL A 53 -0.89 3.10 15.92
CA VAL A 53 -0.52 2.20 14.82
C VAL A 53 0.76 2.70 14.15
N VAL A 54 1.83 1.92 14.23
CA VAL A 54 3.14 2.21 13.61
C VAL A 54 3.45 1.25 12.46
N LEU A 55 4.26 1.71 11.50
CA LEU A 55 4.76 0.85 10.42
C LEU A 55 5.98 0.07 10.92
N ALA A 56 5.97 -1.24 10.70
CA ALA A 56 7.11 -2.12 10.92
C ALA A 56 7.50 -2.75 9.58
N ASN A 57 8.80 -2.87 9.33
CA ASN A 57 9.33 -3.42 8.08
C ASN A 57 10.22 -4.62 8.40
N ASP A 58 9.88 -5.76 7.79
CA ASP A 58 10.74 -6.93 7.75
C ASP A 58 11.42 -7.01 6.38
N VAL A 59 12.75 -7.17 6.38
CA VAL A 59 13.53 -7.29 5.15
C VAL A 59 13.75 -8.77 4.86
N LEU A 60 13.26 -9.22 3.70
CA LEU A 60 13.53 -10.58 3.22
C LEU A 60 15.05 -10.74 3.02
N LYS A 61 15.63 -11.74 3.67
CA LYS A 61 16.99 -12.21 3.34
C LYS A 61 16.88 -13.07 2.08
N MET A 62 17.68 -12.74 1.07
CA MET A 62 17.84 -13.55 -0.14
C MET A 62 18.67 -14.80 0.14
#